data_AF-A0A3C0YMK0-F1
#
_entry.id   AF-A0A3C0YMK0-F1
#
_cell.length_a   1.000
_cell.length_b   1.000
_cell.length_c   1.000
_cell.angle_alpha   90.00
_cell.angle_beta   90.00
_cell.angle_gamma   90.00
#
_symmetry.space_group_name_H-M   'P 1'
#
loop_
_entity.id
_entity.type
_entity.pdbx_description
1 polymer ?
#
loop_
_entity_poly.entity_id
_entity_poly.type
_entity_poly.pdbx_seq_one_letter_code
_entity_poly.pdbx_strand_id
1 'polypeptide(L)' 'STEILDKWEIPYRSDIGVLRLRLIGYKNMELDAFKKLMPIENKNYHEHIVLDLDYSILMPRKKG' A
#
# COMPACT_ATOMS: atom_id res chain seq x y z
N SER A 1 5.46 -5.37 2.01
CA SER A 1 4.21 -5.14 2.78
C SER A 1 3.31 -4.23 2.00
N THR A 2 2.00 -4.40 2.09
CA THR A 2 1.02 -3.54 1.42
C THR A 2 0.09 -2.95 2.45
N GLU A 3 -0.09 -1.64 2.40
CA GLU A 3 -0.98 -0.88 3.27
C GLU A 3 -2.05 -0.17 2.44
N ILE A 4 -3.27 -0.10 2.98
CA ILE A 4 -4.35 0.70 2.38
C ILE A 4 -4.24 2.11 2.96
N LEU A 5 -3.89 3.08 2.12
CA LEU A 5 -3.80 4.48 2.53
C LEU A 5 -5.17 5.17 2.51
N ASP A 6 -5.98 4.86 1.48
CA ASP A 6 -7.29 5.48 1.30
C ASP A 6 -8.21 4.61 0.42
N LYS A 7 -9.51 4.90 0.47
CA LYS A 7 -10.56 4.26 -0.33
C LYS A 7 -11.61 5.28 -0.73
N TRP A 8 -12.05 5.24 -1.99
CA TRP A 8 -13.15 6.09 -2.45
C TRP A 8 -14.02 5.41 -3.50
N GLU A 9 -15.24 5.92 -3.60
CA GLU A 9 -16.21 5.52 -4.62
C GLU A 9 -15.95 6.25 -5.93
N ILE A 10 -16.30 5.59 -7.04
CA ILE A 10 -16.22 6.21 -8.36
C ILE A 10 -17.60 6.80 -8.68
N PRO A 11 -17.69 8.11 -9.01
CA PRO A 11 -18.96 8.70 -9.39
C PRO A 11 -19.65 7.89 -10.48
N TYR A 12 -20.95 7.65 -10.30
CA TYR A 12 -21.81 6.92 -11.25
C TYR A 12 -21.47 5.42 -11.42
N ARG A 13 -20.63 4.83 -10.56
CA ARG A 13 -20.31 3.39 -10.56
C ARG A 13 -20.40 2.79 -9.15
N SER A 14 -21.30 1.84 -8.96
CA SER A 14 -21.48 1.13 -7.68
C SER A 14 -20.85 -0.26 -7.64
N ASP A 15 -20.46 -0.80 -8.79
CA ASP A 15 -19.86 -2.13 -8.93
C ASP A 15 -18.33 -2.14 -8.70
N ILE A 16 -17.68 -0.98 -8.70
CA ILE A 16 -16.24 -0.83 -8.49
C ILE A 16 -15.92 0.34 -7.55
N GLY A 17 -14.81 0.25 -6.83
CA GLY A 17 -14.24 1.32 -6.03
C GLY A 17 -12.75 1.46 -6.28
N VAL A 18 -12.15 2.53 -5.75
CA VAL A 18 -10.70 2.74 -5.80
C VAL A 18 -10.08 2.47 -4.43
N LEU A 19 -8.95 1.76 -4.42
CA LEU A 19 -8.07 1.66 -3.26
C LEU A 19 -6.73 2.30 -3.60
N ARG A 20 -6.29 3.25 -2.77
CA ARG A 20 -4.91 3.74 -2.79
C ARG A 20 -4.09 2.87 -1.86
N LEU A 21 -3.05 2.28 -2.41
CA LEU A 21 -2.18 1.34 -1.74
C LEU A 21 -0.77 1.89 -1.68
N ARG A 22 -0.07 1.58 -0.58
CA ARG A 22 1.38 1.71 -0.50
C ARG A 22 2.00 0.33 -0.44
N LEU A 23 2.85 0.01 -1.41
CA LEU A 23 3.64 -1.21 -1.44
C LEU A 23 5.09 -0.88 -1.11
N ILE A 24 5.58 -1.46 -0.01
CA ILE A 24 6.99 -1.43 0.35
C ILE A 24 7.64 -2.76 -0.05
N GLY A 25 8.56 -2.69 -1.00
CA GLY A 25 9.43 -3.80 -1.40
C GLY A 25 10.80 -3.69 -0.72
N TYR A 26 11.30 -4.81 -0.23
CA TYR A 26 12.57 -4.91 0.48
C TYR A 26 13.35 -6.14 0.03
N LYS A 27 14.67 -6.11 0.23
CA LYS A 27 15.59 -7.20 -0.10
C LYS A 27 16.31 -7.70 1.15
N ASN A 28 16.69 -8.98 1.15
CA ASN A 28 17.61 -9.57 2.13
C ASN A 28 17.17 -9.39 3.60
N MET A 29 15.87 -9.42 3.88
CA MET A 29 15.33 -9.41 5.24
C MET A 29 14.17 -10.39 5.39
N GLU A 30 14.05 -10.95 6.59
CA GLU A 30 12.91 -11.75 6.99
C GLU A 30 11.65 -10.90 7.23
N LEU A 31 10.48 -11.48 6.94
CA LEU A 31 9.19 -10.79 6.98
C LEU A 31 8.85 -10.23 8.38
N ASP A 32 9.28 -10.90 9.46
CA ASP A 32 9.00 -10.45 10.84
C ASP A 32 9.88 -9.26 11.27
N ALA A 33 11.08 -9.11 10.69
CA ALA A 33 11.94 -7.96 10.94
C ALA A 33 11.34 -6.67 10.33
N PHE A 34 10.57 -6.81 9.24
CA PHE A 34 9.96 -5.69 8.51
C PHE A 34 8.97 -4.87 9.36
N LYS A 35 8.18 -5.48 10.25
CA LYS A 35 7.18 -4.76 11.06
C LYS A 35 7.79 -3.67 11.94
N LYS A 36 9.10 -3.74 12.22
CA LYS A 36 9.85 -2.76 13.01
C LYS A 36 10.48 -1.63 12.18
N LEU A 37 10.43 -1.73 10.85
CA LEU A 37 11.13 -0.84 9.91
C LEU A 37 10.20 0.14 9.19
N MET A 38 8.97 0.29 9.67
CA MET A 38 8.03 1.25 9.10
C MET A 38 8.68 2.64 9.05
N PRO A 39 8.57 3.34 7.90
CA PRO A 39 9.23 4.62 7.73
C PRO A 39 8.65 5.61 8.74
N ILE A 40 9.48 5.97 9.71
CA ILE A 40 9.32 7.19 10.50
C ILE A 40 9.24 8.32 9.47
N GLU A 41 8.34 9.29 9.67
CA GLU A 41 8.00 10.41 8.77
C GLU A 41 9.21 11.24 8.24
N ASN A 42 10.42 10.93 8.70
CA ASN A 42 11.68 11.57 8.37
C ASN A 42 12.51 10.75 7.38
N LYS A 43 12.12 10.74 6.10
CA LYS A 43 12.89 10.56 4.81
C LYS A 43 14.07 9.57 4.69
N ASN A 44 14.47 8.86 5.73
CA ASN A 44 15.56 7.90 5.72
C ASN A 44 14.94 6.50 5.62
N TYR A 45 14.85 6.02 4.40
CA TYR A 45 14.50 4.63 4.16
C TYR A 45 15.58 3.71 4.73
N HIS A 46 15.17 2.59 5.31
CA HIS A 46 16.11 1.53 5.70
C HIS A 46 16.86 1.03 4.45
N GLU A 47 18.14 0.68 4.56
CA GLU A 47 19.01 0.25 3.44
C GLU A 47 18.50 -0.97 2.65
N HIS A 48 17.57 -1.71 3.26
CA HIS A 48 16.96 -2.90 2.69
C HIS A 48 15.66 -2.60 1.93
N ILE A 49 15.10 -1.39 2.07
CA ILE A 49 13.97 -0.94 1.26
C ILE A 49 14.49 -0.57 -0.13
N VAL A 50 13.90 -1.19 -1.14
CA VAL A 50 14.27 -0.98 -2.55
C VAL A 50 13.11 -0.47 -3.40
N LEU A 51 11.89 -0.47 -2.84
CA LEU A 51 10.70 0.04 -3.50
C LEU A 51 9.76 0.63 -2.46
N ASP A 52 9.28 1.83 -2.75
CA ASP A 52 8.13 2.44 -2.10
C ASP A 52 7.21 2.93 -3.21
N LEU A 53 6.10 2.22 -3.41
CA LEU A 53 5.17 2.48 -4.49
C LEU A 53 3.81 2.87 -3.94
N ASP A 54 3.42 4.11 -4.21
CA ASP A 54 2.07 4.61 -3.98
C ASP A 54 1.29 4.54 -5.29
N TYR A 55 0.22 3.74 -5.30
CA TYR A 55 -0.55 3.47 -6.51
C TYR A 55 -2.02 3.23 -6.18
N SER A 56 -2.88 3.44 -7.17
CA SER A 56 -4.32 3.21 -7.04
C SER A 56 -4.75 2.04 -7.91
N ILE A 57 -5.62 1.18 -7.37
CA ILE A 57 -6.22 0.06 -8.10
C ILE A 57 -7.74 0.21 -8.16
N LEU A 58 -8.35 -0.38 -9.20
CA LEU A 58 -9.78 -0.61 -9.25
C LEU A 58 -10.10 -1.97 -8.62
N MET A 59 -11.06 -2.00 -7.69
CA MET A 59 -11.48 -3.23 -7.03
C MET A 59 -12.99 -3.43 -7.16
N PRO A 60 -13.46 -4.63 -7.55
CA PRO A 60 -14.88 -4.95 -7.53
C PRO A 60 -15.48 -4.79 -6.13
N ARG A 61 -16.68 -4.22 -6.06
CA ARG A 61 -17.46 -4.15 -4.82
C ARG A 61 -18.43 -5.31 -4.77
N LYS A 62 -18.63 -5.88 -3.58
CA LYS A 62 -19.68 -6.86 -3.36
C LYS A 62 -21.01 -6.21 -3.72
N LYS A 63 -21.78 -6.84 -4.62
CA LYS A 63 -23.17 -6.41 -4.88
C LYS A 63 -23.95 -6.57 -3.56
N GLY A 64 -24.65 -5.50 -3.18
CA GLY A 64 -25.66 -5.55 -2.12
C GLY A 64 -26.77 -6.53 -2.48
#